data_AF-A0A530ZCL2-F1
#
_entry.id   AF-A0A530ZCL2-F1
#
_cell.length_a   1.000
_cell.length_b   1.000
_cell.length_c   1.000
_cell.angle_alpha   90.00
_cell.angle_beta   90.00
_cell.angle_gamma   90.00
#
_symmetry.space_group_name_H-M   'P 1'
#
loop_
_entity.id
_entity.type
_entity.pdbx_description
1 polymer ?
#
loop_
_entity_poly.entity_id
_entity_poly.type
_entity_poly.pdbx_seq_one_letter_code
_entity_poly.pdbx_strand_id
1 'polypeptide(L)'
;MQIMGIVVSRDQAPIVEFRGEGGECITVTLQAGHTLPDDQLIAKAKAMMIQVAQFGMDQTNSAAMSDRLSADEVIQSGMSG
;
A
#
# COMPACT_ATOMS: atom_id res chain seq x y z
N MET A 1 5.04 -10.63 6.67
CA MET A 1 5.91 -10.17 7.77
C MET A 1 5.31 -10.61 9.09
N GLN A 2 6.06 -11.38 9.89
CA GLN A 2 5.79 -11.62 11.31
C GLN A 2 6.67 -10.67 12.13
N ILE A 3 6.07 -9.86 13.00
CA ILE A 3 6.82 -8.86 13.79
C ILE A 3 7.45 -9.55 15.01
N MET A 4 8.77 -9.47 15.14
CA MET A 4 9.51 -9.97 16.31
C MET A 4 9.87 -8.88 17.31
N GLY A 5 9.96 -7.62 16.87
CA GLY A 5 10.33 -6.50 17.72
C GLY A 5 9.75 -5.18 17.24
N ILE A 6 9.47 -4.29 18.20
CA ILE A 6 9.00 -2.93 17.96
C ILE A 6 9.84 -2.01 18.83
N VAL A 7 10.39 -0.94 18.25
CA VAL A 7 11.15 0.09 18.96
C VAL A 7 10.52 1.45 18.67
N VAL A 8 10.41 2.31 19.69
CA VAL A 8 9.95 3.70 19.52
C VAL A 8 11.08 4.65 19.91
N SER A 9 11.49 5.51 18.97
CA SER A 9 12.35 6.68 19.25
C SER A 9 11.51 7.96 19.24
N ARG A 10 11.91 8.94 20.05
CA ARG A 10 11.25 10.24 20.21
C ARG A 10 12.21 11.43 20.03
N ASP A 11 13.40 11.19 19.48
CA ASP A 11 14.52 12.14 19.51
C ASP A 11 14.28 13.42 18.69
N GLN A 12 13.46 13.32 17.64
CA GLN A 12 13.03 14.47 16.83
C GLN A 12 11.52 14.38 16.54
N ALA A 13 11.14 13.63 15.49
CA ALA A 13 9.78 13.16 15.29
C ALA A 13 9.66 11.74 15.85
N PRO A 14 8.50 11.34 16.42
CA PRO A 14 8.27 9.96 16.82
C PRO A 14 8.49 8.97 15.66
N ILE A 15 9.39 8.01 15.85
CA ILE A 15 9.70 6.94 14.89
C ILE A 15 9.32 5.62 15.51
N VAL A 16 8.56 4.80 14.79
CA VAL A 16 8.27 3.40 15.15
C VAL A 16 8.97 2.48 14.17
N GLU A 17 9.89 1.67 14.68
CA GLU A 17 10.62 0.65 13.91
C GLU A 17 10.02 -0.73 14.17
N PHE A 18 9.76 -1.48 13.11
CA PHE A 18 9.23 -2.84 13.15
C PHE A 18 10.23 -3.81 12.52
N ARG A 19 10.65 -4.82 13.30
CA ARG A 19 11.59 -5.85 12.87
C ARG A 19 10.86 -7.15 12.56
N GLY A 20 11.06 -7.66 11.35
CA GLY A 20 10.51 -8.91 10.84
C GLY A 20 11.44 -10.10 11.09
N GLU A 21 10.85 -11.29 11.20
CA GLU A 21 11.59 -12.55 11.35
C GLU A 21 12.48 -12.89 10.14
N GLY A 22 12.10 -12.44 8.93
CA GLY A 22 12.88 -12.63 7.71
C GLY A 22 14.02 -11.61 7.54
N GLY A 23 14.32 -10.82 8.56
CA GLY A 23 15.30 -9.73 8.52
C GLY A 23 14.75 -8.42 7.94
N GLU A 24 13.45 -8.33 7.66
CA GLU A 24 12.85 -7.08 7.19
C GLU A 24 12.86 -6.01 8.30
N CYS A 25 13.12 -4.76 7.94
CA CYS A 25 12.97 -3.62 8.85
C CYS A 25 12.09 -2.57 8.18
N ILE A 26 11.03 -2.13 8.86
CA ILE A 26 10.14 -1.06 8.37
C ILE A 26 10.09 0.04 9.42
N THR A 27 10.46 1.25 9.01
CA THR A 27 10.49 2.44 9.85
C THR A 27 9.36 3.39 9.47
N VAL A 28 8.51 3.77 10.44
CA VAL A 28 7.42 4.72 10.23
C VAL A 28 7.69 5.98 11.06
N THR A 29 7.99 7.07 10.36
CA THR A 29 8.10 8.41 10.97
C THR A 29 6.71 9.03 11.07
N LEU A 30 6.29 9.38 12.28
CA LEU A 30 4.99 9.98 12.58
C LEU A 30 5.17 11.45 12.96
N GLN A 31 4.51 12.35 12.24
CA GLN A 31 4.38 13.74 12.69
C GLN A 31 3.27 13.84 13.75
N ALA A 32 3.60 13.39 14.96
CA ALA A 32 2.73 13.43 16.13
C ALA A 32 3.36 14.31 17.23
N GLY A 33 2.53 15.05 17.96
CA GLY A 33 2.99 15.80 19.14
C GLY A 33 3.56 14.85 20.20
N HIS A 34 4.59 15.30 20.93
CA HIS A 34 5.34 14.50 21.91
C HIS A 34 4.50 13.87 23.03
N THR A 35 3.23 14.29 23.19
CA THR A 35 2.28 13.83 24.21
C THR A 35 1.57 12.51 23.89
N LEU A 36 1.62 11.99 22.66
CA LEU A 36 1.05 10.67 22.37
C LEU A 36 1.86 9.57 23.11
N PRO A 37 1.23 8.57 23.76
CA PRO A 37 1.92 7.42 24.35
C PRO A 37 2.36 6.42 23.27
N ASP A 38 3.35 5.58 23.59
CA ASP A 38 3.98 4.65 22.63
C ASP A 38 2.97 3.70 21.98
N ASP A 39 2.04 3.12 22.73
CA ASP A 39 1.01 2.21 22.20
C ASP A 39 0.16 2.87 21.10
N GLN A 40 -0.15 4.16 21.22
CA GLN A 40 -0.91 4.89 20.20
C GLN A 40 -0.07 5.21 18.97
N LEU A 41 1.24 5.46 19.12
CA LEU A 41 2.16 5.61 18.00
C LEU A 41 2.29 4.28 17.23
N ILE A 42 2.48 3.17 17.96
CA ILE A 42 2.55 1.82 17.41
C ILE A 42 1.25 1.44 16.68
N ALA A 43 0.09 1.72 17.27
CA ALA A 43 -1.21 1.46 16.64
C ALA A 43 -1.40 2.26 15.34
N LYS A 44 -1.05 3.55 15.33
CA LYS A 44 -1.10 4.40 14.12
C LYS A 44 -0.15 3.88 13.03
N ALA A 45 1.09 3.55 13.38
CA ALA A 45 2.07 3.03 12.43
C ALA A 45 1.62 1.69 11.80
N LYS A 46 1.06 0.76 12.61
CA LYS A 46 0.46 -0.49 12.10
C LYS A 46 -0.69 -0.23 11.13
N ALA A 47 -1.57 0.71 11.44
CA ALA A 47 -2.69 1.08 10.54
C ALA A 47 -2.19 1.65 9.20
N MET A 48 -1.16 2.49 9.22
CA MET A 48 -0.54 3.01 8.00
C MET A 48 0.10 1.91 7.15
N MET A 49 0.78 0.92 7.75
CA MET A 49 1.33 -0.22 7.00
C MET A 49 0.27 -1.04 6.27
N ILE A 50 -0.89 -1.28 6.91
CA ILE A 50 -2.01 -2.01 6.30
C ILE A 50 -2.54 -1.24 5.08
N GLN A 51 -2.65 0.09 5.18
CA GLN A 51 -3.08 0.94 4.05
C GLN A 51 -2.05 0.96 2.91
N VAL A 52 -0.75 1.04 3.22
CA VAL A 52 0.32 0.97 2.20
C VAL A 52 0.26 -0.34 1.41
N ALA A 53 0.00 -1.48 2.08
CA ALA A 53 -0.18 -2.75 1.40
C ALA A 53 -1.35 -2.74 0.41
N GLN A 54 -2.44 -2.02 0.72
CA GLN A 54 -3.61 -1.88 -0.16
C GLN A 54 -3.31 -1.00 -1.39
N PHE A 55 -2.69 0.18 -1.19
CA PHE A 55 -2.35 1.09 -2.29
C PHE A 55 -1.34 0.52 -3.31
N GLY A 56 -0.56 -0.50 -2.93
CA GLY A 56 0.33 -1.23 -3.83
C GLY A 56 -0.38 -2.24 -4.74
N MET A 57 -1.60 -2.67 -4.43
CA MET A 57 -2.28 -3.77 -5.13
C MET A 57 -3.16 -3.29 -6.30
N ASP A 58 -3.86 -2.16 -6.15
CA ASP A 58 -4.80 -1.66 -7.17
C ASP A 58 -4.14 -1.28 -8.50
N GLN A 59 -2.86 -0.89 -8.49
CA GLN A 59 -2.11 -0.54 -9.69
C GLN A 59 -1.84 -1.74 -10.62
N THR A 60 -1.91 -2.98 -10.11
CA THR A 60 -1.73 -4.18 -10.95
C THR A 60 -3.02 -4.59 -11.67
N ASN A 61 -4.20 -4.24 -11.14
CA ASN A 61 -5.48 -4.75 -11.65
C ASN A 61 -6.13 -3.85 -12.72
N SER A 62 -5.77 -2.55 -12.75
CA SER A 62 -6.35 -1.59 -13.72
C SER A 62 -5.88 -1.82 -15.17
N ALA A 63 -4.66 -2.35 -15.36
CA ALA A 63 -4.10 -2.60 -16.69
C ALA A 63 -4.82 -3.72 -17.48
N ALA A 64 -5.57 -4.60 -16.81
CA ALA A 64 -6.18 -5.78 -17.43
C ALA A 64 -7.56 -5.53 -18.08
N MET A 65 -8.18 -4.36 -17.89
CA MET A 65 -9.51 -4.05 -18.44
C MET A 65 -9.52 -3.23 -19.73
N SER A 66 -8.39 -2.67 -20.16
CA SER A 66 -8.35 -1.79 -21.35
C SER A 66 -8.15 -2.51 -22.69
N ASP A 67 -7.94 -3.82 -22.70
CA ASP A 67 -7.49 -4.60 -23.88
C ASP A 67 -8.62 -5.37 -24.61
N ARG A 68 -9.90 -5.08 -24.32
CA ARG A 68 -11.06 -5.81 -24.89
C ARG A 68 -12.03 -4.93 -25.70
N LEU A 69 -11.55 -3.80 -26.22
CA LEU A 69 -12.32 -2.86 -27.04
C LEU A 69 -11.59 -2.49 -28.35
N SER A 70 -11.07 -3.49 -29.09
CA SER A 70 -10.62 -3.32 -30.48
C SER A 70 -10.58 -4.64 -31.27
N ALA A 71 -11.76 -5.23 -31.48
CA ALA A 71 -12.14 -6.14 -32.58
C ALA A 71 -13.67 -6.33 -32.45
N ASP A 72 -14.51 -6.21 -33.47
CA ASP A 72 -14.28 -6.21 -34.91
C ASP A 72 -15.38 -5.35 -35.57
N GLU A 73 -15.01 -4.35 -36.39
CA GLU A 73 -15.94 -3.66 -37.30
C GLU A 73 -15.60 -4.07 -38.74
N VAL A 74 -16.61 -4.03 -39.62
CA VAL A 74 -16.52 -4.23 -41.09
C VAL A 74 -16.62 -5.69 -41.59
N ILE A 75 -17.85 -6.21 -41.59
CA ILE A 75 -18.43 -7.00 -42.70
C ILE A 75 -19.94 -6.68 -42.78
N GLN A 76 -20.60 -6.39 -43.91
CA GLN A 76 -20.19 -5.89 -45.25
C GLN A 76 -21.43 -5.20 -45.90
N SER A 77 -21.23 -4.34 -46.91
CA SER A 77 -22.30 -3.77 -47.76
C SER A 77 -22.15 -4.31 -49.20
N GLY A 78 -23.20 -4.86 -49.84
CA GLY A 78 -23.01 -5.60 -51.10
C GLY A 78 -24.23 -6.03 -51.93
N MET A 79 -25.10 -5.08 -52.30
CA MET A 79 -25.84 -4.98 -53.59
C MET A 79 -26.76 -6.09 -54.19
N SER A 80 -27.88 -5.57 -54.72
CA SER A 80 -28.62 -5.97 -55.95
C SER A 80 -29.59 -7.16 -55.93
N GLY A 81 -30.79 -6.90 -56.48
CA GLY A 81 -31.90 -7.84 -56.68
C GLY A 81 -33.22 -7.09 -56.89
#